data_AF-A0AAI9Y0N8-F1
#
_entry.id   AF-A0AAI9Y0N8-F1
#
_cell.length_a   1.000
_cell.length_b   1.000
_cell.length_c   1.000
_cell.angle_alpha   90.00
_cell.angle_beta   90.00
_cell.angle_gamma   90.00
#
_symmetry.space_group_name_H-M   'P 1'
#
loop_
_entity.id
_entity.type
_entity.pdbx_description
1 polymer ?
#
loop_
_entity_poly.entity_id
_entity_poly.type
_entity_poly.pdbx_seq_one_letter_code
_entity_poly.pdbx_strand_id
1 'polypeptide(L)'
;MHILKTNPVYLGGALVCIALAAYVYAGLTNPLSNIPGPWYTRFTTLPSTFKVITAHHPDWIHDLHAKYGPVVRYSPHEVDISDPPTCQRIHSVKTGFFKSPFYSLLITDSSSVFNEIRPEIHRKYKRLLSNPMSETGLKTFLPRIDSKVRLAIERIRDENKVRGAADIAKWFMFLSFDIIGDLAFGESFGNLESGKKNRSVNDFVSLGFVGGLRSMFPTIAQISLYLPIPVFKEATAIQYRTFDYAQGALDRHAKRVEETGSDPHPTVFSKLYNAGEEETWNPIEIRDNAQVFIVGGSDTTANSMIYLVWAVCKIPEIKAKLMKELDALPDNYTYDQLKELTYVNWIVNETLRLYTALPCGLPRIVPPGGAELAGQFIPEGFTVTTQAYSLHRDEHAFPDPYRFYPERWENTTQEMKDCTMPFGGGARTCLGRHLARIELRLITARFFKAFPKAVVSNLEGMCDKDMEPALHFLMVPSGHRCLIKLDG
;
A
#
# COMPACT_ATOMS: atom_id res chain seq x y z
N MET A 1 -65.64 -18.68 12.59
CA MET A 1 -64.40 -17.88 12.63
C MET A 1 -63.19 -18.81 12.43
N HIS A 2 -63.04 -19.39 11.23
CA HIS A 2 -62.09 -20.49 10.95
C HIS A 2 -60.95 -20.11 9.98
N ILE A 3 -60.69 -18.81 9.80
CA ILE A 3 -59.77 -18.30 8.77
C ILE A 3 -58.28 -18.35 9.19
N LEU A 4 -57.96 -18.71 10.44
CA LEU A 4 -56.58 -18.68 10.95
C LEU A 4 -56.16 -20.00 11.60
N LYS A 5 -56.18 -21.10 10.84
CA LYS A 5 -55.13 -22.14 11.01
C LYS A 5 -54.01 -21.81 10.03
N THR A 6 -53.31 -20.70 10.28
CA THR A 6 -52.15 -20.29 9.48
C THR A 6 -51.09 -21.37 9.59
N ASN A 7 -50.95 -22.16 8.53
CA ASN A 7 -49.86 -23.12 8.40
C ASN A 7 -48.55 -22.32 8.48
N PRO A 8 -47.62 -22.64 9.39
CA PRO A 8 -46.35 -21.93 9.54
C PRO A 8 -45.56 -21.84 8.23
N VAL A 9 -45.80 -22.76 7.28
CA VAL A 9 -45.25 -22.73 5.92
C VAL A 9 -45.75 -21.51 5.11
N TYR A 10 -47.04 -21.16 5.19
CA TYR A 10 -47.57 -19.99 4.49
C TYR A 10 -47.07 -18.68 5.11
N LEU A 11 -46.95 -18.63 6.44
CA LEU A 11 -46.39 -17.47 7.13
C LEU A 11 -44.90 -17.29 6.78
N GLY A 12 -44.11 -18.37 6.79
CA GLY A 12 -42.72 -18.36 6.37
C GLY A 12 -42.56 -17.96 4.90
N GLY A 13 -43.38 -18.50 4.00
CA GLY A 13 -43.38 -18.12 2.59
C GLY A 13 -43.71 -16.64 2.36
N ALA A 14 -44.71 -16.10 3.06
CA ALA A 14 -45.06 -14.69 2.99
C ALA A 14 -43.92 -13.79 3.48
N LEU A 15 -43.25 -14.15 4.58
CA LEU A 15 -42.09 -13.42 5.10
C LEU A 15 -40.91 -13.41 4.11
N VAL A 16 -40.63 -14.54 3.46
CA VAL A 16 -39.59 -14.61 2.42
C VAL A 16 -39.95 -13.74 1.22
N CYS A 17 -41.21 -13.78 0.75
CA CYS A 17 -41.66 -12.92 -0.34
C CYS A 17 -41.55 -11.42 0.01
N ILE A 18 -41.94 -11.03 1.23
CA ILE A 18 -41.80 -9.64 1.70
C ILE A 18 -40.32 -9.24 1.77
N ALA A 19 -39.46 -10.10 2.31
CA ALA A 19 -38.02 -9.84 2.39
C ALA A 19 -37.38 -9.70 1.00
N LEU A 20 -37.74 -10.58 0.05
CA LEU A 20 -37.29 -10.50 -1.33
C LEU A 20 -37.80 -9.23 -2.04
N ALA A 21 -39.07 -8.88 -1.86
CA ALA A 21 -39.65 -7.66 -2.43
C ALA A 21 -38.97 -6.42 -1.86
N ALA A 22 -38.72 -6.38 -0.54
CA ALA A 22 -38.01 -5.29 0.12
C ALA A 22 -36.55 -5.19 -0.38
N TYR A 23 -35.86 -6.32 -0.58
CA TYR A 23 -34.51 -6.36 -1.11
C TYR A 23 -34.44 -5.83 -2.56
N VAL A 24 -35.35 -6.29 -3.43
CA VAL A 24 -35.45 -5.83 -4.81
C VAL A 24 -35.81 -4.34 -4.86
N TYR A 25 -36.79 -3.91 -4.07
CA TYR A 25 -37.17 -2.50 -3.96
C TYR A 25 -35.97 -1.64 -3.53
N ALA A 26 -35.28 -2.03 -2.45
CA ALA A 26 -34.11 -1.30 -1.94
C ALA A 26 -33.00 -1.15 -2.98
N GLY A 27 -32.73 -2.17 -3.80
CA GLY A 27 -31.72 -2.05 -4.87
C GLY A 27 -32.18 -1.21 -6.06
N LEU A 28 -33.46 -1.26 -6.43
CA LEU A 28 -34.01 -0.46 -7.54
C LEU A 28 -34.21 1.02 -7.17
N THR A 29 -34.55 1.31 -5.92
CA THR A 29 -34.72 2.68 -5.41
C THR A 29 -33.47 3.22 -4.72
N ASN A 30 -32.36 2.46 -4.74
CA ASN A 30 -31.09 2.94 -4.22
C ASN A 30 -30.70 4.23 -4.96
N PRO A 31 -30.28 5.31 -4.26
CA PRO A 31 -29.85 6.54 -4.92
C PRO A 31 -28.74 6.36 -5.96
N LEU A 32 -27.88 5.36 -5.81
CA LEU A 32 -26.84 5.02 -6.79
C LEU A 32 -27.33 4.15 -7.96
N SER A 33 -28.60 3.75 -8.01
CA SER A 33 -29.14 2.86 -9.05
C SER A 33 -29.05 3.45 -10.48
N ASN A 34 -29.03 4.79 -10.57
CA ASN A 34 -28.88 5.58 -11.80
C ASN A 34 -27.42 5.71 -12.26
N ILE A 35 -26.44 5.45 -11.39
CA ILE A 35 -25.03 5.51 -11.75
C ILE A 35 -24.70 4.33 -12.71
N PRO A 36 -23.94 4.57 -13.79
CA PRO A 36 -23.52 3.52 -14.72
C PRO A 36 -22.78 2.39 -14.00
N GLY A 37 -22.98 1.15 -14.45
CA GLY A 37 -22.32 -0.03 -13.89
C GLY A 37 -23.14 -1.30 -14.12
N PRO A 38 -22.61 -2.48 -13.78
CA PRO A 38 -23.34 -3.73 -13.94
C PRO A 38 -24.66 -3.72 -13.14
N TRP A 39 -25.71 -4.35 -13.67
CA TRP A 39 -27.04 -4.30 -13.04
C TRP A 39 -27.07 -4.94 -11.65
N TYR A 40 -26.26 -5.98 -11.43
CA TYR A 40 -26.20 -6.72 -10.16
C TYR A 40 -25.56 -5.91 -9.03
N THR A 41 -24.74 -4.89 -9.35
CA THR A 41 -24.09 -4.05 -8.34
C THR A 41 -25.07 -3.13 -7.63
N ARG A 42 -26.34 -3.08 -8.06
CA ARG A 42 -27.44 -2.44 -7.32
C ARG A 42 -27.83 -3.20 -6.06
N PHE A 43 -27.58 -4.50 -6.06
CA PHE A 43 -28.13 -5.43 -5.06
C PHE A 43 -27.04 -6.07 -4.20
N THR A 44 -25.84 -6.27 -4.73
CA THR A 44 -24.81 -7.05 -4.04
C THR A 44 -23.39 -6.57 -4.30
N THR A 45 -22.56 -6.67 -3.26
CA THR A 45 -21.10 -6.45 -3.29
C THR A 45 -20.32 -7.74 -3.61
N LEU A 46 -20.98 -8.90 -3.66
CA LEU A 46 -20.31 -10.20 -3.79
C LEU A 46 -19.33 -10.30 -4.97
N PRO A 47 -19.61 -9.77 -6.17
CA PRO A 47 -18.64 -9.79 -7.26
C PRO A 47 -17.37 -8.99 -6.96
N SER A 48 -17.51 -7.82 -6.32
CA SER A 48 -16.36 -7.03 -5.85
C SER A 48 -15.55 -7.81 -4.81
N THR A 49 -16.21 -8.38 -3.80
CA THR A 49 -15.54 -9.22 -2.79
C THR A 49 -14.81 -10.41 -3.41
N PHE A 50 -15.43 -11.11 -4.35
CA PHE A 50 -14.80 -12.22 -5.08
C PHE A 50 -13.54 -11.74 -5.81
N LYS A 51 -13.62 -10.60 -6.51
CA LYS A 51 -12.49 -10.00 -7.21
C LYS A 51 -11.35 -9.57 -6.28
N VAL A 52 -11.66 -9.10 -5.06
CA VAL A 52 -10.63 -8.83 -4.03
C VAL A 52 -9.92 -10.12 -3.60
N ILE A 53 -10.68 -11.19 -3.35
CA ILE A 53 -10.14 -12.48 -2.90
C ILE A 53 -9.26 -13.10 -3.99
N THR A 54 -9.65 -12.99 -5.26
CA THR A 54 -8.90 -13.53 -6.40
C THR A 54 -7.80 -12.60 -6.92
N ALA A 55 -7.49 -11.49 -6.23
CA ALA A 55 -6.44 -10.53 -6.64
C ALA A 55 -6.70 -9.85 -8.01
N HIS A 56 -7.97 -9.60 -8.34
CA HIS A 56 -8.43 -9.03 -9.61
C HIS A 56 -9.42 -7.88 -9.41
N HIS A 57 -9.32 -7.13 -8.30
CA HIS A 57 -10.23 -6.01 -8.08
C HIS A 57 -9.85 -4.77 -8.93
N PRO A 58 -8.59 -4.31 -8.93
CA PRO A 58 -8.25 -3.06 -9.62
C PRO A 58 -8.37 -3.12 -11.16
N ASP A 59 -7.95 -4.22 -11.77
CA ASP A 59 -8.15 -4.52 -13.19
C ASP A 59 -9.63 -4.68 -13.54
N TRP A 60 -10.42 -5.36 -12.71
CA TRP A 60 -11.88 -5.42 -12.92
C TRP A 60 -12.54 -4.03 -12.91
N ILE A 61 -12.20 -3.17 -11.96
CA ILE A 61 -12.73 -1.79 -11.93
C ILE A 61 -12.26 -1.00 -13.15
N HIS A 62 -11.03 -1.20 -13.60
CA HIS A 62 -10.52 -0.59 -14.83
C HIS A 62 -11.31 -1.02 -16.08
N ASP A 63 -11.60 -2.31 -16.23
CA ASP A 63 -12.45 -2.84 -17.30
C ASP A 63 -13.86 -2.23 -17.25
N LEU A 64 -14.40 -1.99 -16.05
CA LEU A 64 -15.67 -1.30 -15.92
C LEU A 64 -15.60 0.16 -16.38
N HIS A 65 -14.51 0.89 -16.09
CA HIS A 65 -14.34 2.24 -16.61
C HIS A 65 -14.26 2.27 -18.14
N ALA A 66 -13.54 1.32 -18.75
CA ALA A 66 -13.50 1.18 -20.20
C ALA A 66 -14.90 0.97 -20.82
N LYS A 67 -15.83 0.33 -20.09
CA LYS A 67 -17.18 0.03 -20.57
C LYS A 67 -18.23 1.10 -20.23
N TYR A 68 -18.16 1.69 -19.05
CA TYR A 68 -19.22 2.53 -18.47
C TYR A 68 -18.83 4.01 -18.34
N GLY A 69 -17.58 4.36 -18.59
CA GLY A 69 -17.08 5.73 -18.52
C GLY A 69 -16.42 6.09 -17.18
N PRO A 70 -16.21 7.39 -16.90
CA PRO A 70 -15.37 7.85 -15.78
C PRO A 70 -15.99 7.66 -14.38
N VAL A 71 -17.27 7.30 -14.28
CA VAL A 71 -18.01 7.10 -13.01
C VAL A 71 -18.73 5.77 -13.06
N VAL A 72 -18.39 4.86 -12.14
CA VAL A 72 -18.90 3.47 -12.16
C VAL A 72 -19.34 2.98 -10.79
N ARG A 73 -20.57 2.49 -10.70
CA ARG A 73 -21.07 1.72 -9.54
C ARG A 73 -20.58 0.27 -9.61
N TYR A 74 -19.76 -0.12 -8.64
CA TYR A 74 -19.28 -1.50 -8.50
C TYR A 74 -19.84 -2.22 -7.28
N SER A 75 -20.57 -1.52 -6.40
CA SER A 75 -21.22 -2.03 -5.18
C SER A 75 -22.50 -1.22 -4.89
N PRO A 76 -23.48 -1.71 -4.10
CA PRO A 76 -24.72 -0.97 -3.82
C PRO A 76 -24.50 0.36 -3.10
N HIS A 77 -23.33 0.54 -2.47
CA HIS A 77 -23.00 1.72 -1.67
C HIS A 77 -21.69 2.41 -2.11
N GLU A 78 -21.07 1.96 -3.20
CA GLU A 78 -19.78 2.47 -3.64
C GLU A 78 -19.69 2.73 -5.14
N VAL A 79 -18.97 3.79 -5.49
CA VAL A 79 -18.72 4.26 -6.85
C VAL A 79 -17.22 4.52 -7.02
N ASP A 80 -16.62 4.01 -8.10
CA ASP A 80 -15.24 4.38 -8.47
C ASP A 80 -15.26 5.52 -9.49
N ILE A 81 -14.28 6.42 -9.36
CA ILE A 81 -14.09 7.58 -10.20
C ILE A 81 -12.71 7.50 -10.87
N SER A 82 -12.70 7.59 -12.20
CA SER A 82 -11.51 7.64 -13.06
C SER A 82 -11.55 8.89 -13.95
N ASP A 83 -11.68 10.06 -13.31
CA ASP A 83 -11.58 11.39 -13.93
C ASP A 83 -10.51 12.20 -13.16
N PRO A 84 -9.34 12.52 -13.74
CA PRO A 84 -8.20 13.07 -12.99
C PRO A 84 -8.53 14.35 -12.19
N PRO A 85 -9.21 15.37 -12.74
CA PRO A 85 -9.60 16.56 -11.98
C PRO A 85 -10.53 16.24 -10.80
N THR A 86 -11.52 15.36 -11.01
CA THR A 86 -12.42 14.93 -9.94
C THR A 86 -11.68 14.13 -8.86
N CYS A 87 -10.77 13.24 -9.25
CA CYS A 87 -9.93 12.47 -8.33
C CYS A 87 -9.09 13.38 -7.44
N GLN A 88 -8.46 14.41 -8.01
CA GLN A 88 -7.71 15.40 -7.23
C GLN A 88 -8.60 16.14 -6.24
N ARG A 89 -9.80 16.55 -6.67
CA ARG A 89 -10.78 17.24 -5.82
C ARG A 89 -11.21 16.36 -4.64
N ILE A 90 -11.44 15.06 -4.84
CA ILE A 90 -11.80 14.10 -3.79
C ILE A 90 -10.70 14.02 -2.72
N HIS A 91 -9.41 14.11 -3.08
CA HIS A 91 -8.32 14.05 -2.09
C HIS A 91 -7.91 15.40 -1.52
N SER A 92 -8.44 16.50 -2.06
CA SER A 92 -8.06 17.85 -1.65
C SER A 92 -8.42 18.13 -0.18
N VAL A 93 -7.71 19.06 0.45
CA VAL A 93 -7.87 19.36 1.89
C VAL A 93 -9.23 20.03 2.20
N LYS A 94 -9.81 20.75 1.23
CA LYS A 94 -10.93 21.68 1.47
C LYS A 94 -12.32 21.11 1.14
N THR A 95 -12.40 19.90 0.58
CA THR A 95 -13.64 19.39 -0.01
C THR A 95 -14.48 18.53 0.92
N GLY A 96 -14.00 18.22 2.13
CA GLY A 96 -14.78 17.49 3.14
C GLY A 96 -14.89 15.97 2.92
N PHE A 97 -14.22 15.42 1.90
CA PHE A 97 -14.15 13.98 1.67
C PHE A 97 -13.22 13.32 2.68
N PHE A 98 -13.80 12.63 3.67
CA PHE A 98 -13.05 11.96 4.71
C PHE A 98 -12.88 10.47 4.44
N LYS A 99 -11.92 9.84 5.10
CA LYS A 99 -11.70 8.40 4.99
C LYS A 99 -12.96 7.64 5.44
N SER A 100 -13.33 6.61 4.68
CA SER A 100 -14.46 5.76 5.06
C SER A 100 -14.12 4.84 6.25
N PRO A 101 -15.13 4.24 6.90
CA PRO A 101 -14.91 3.26 7.97
C PRO A 101 -14.06 2.04 7.56
N PHE A 102 -13.86 1.80 6.26
CA PHE A 102 -12.91 0.81 5.74
C PHE A 102 -11.56 0.87 6.44
N TYR A 103 -11.00 2.06 6.64
CA TYR A 103 -9.67 2.22 7.22
C TYR A 103 -9.58 1.73 8.67
N SER A 104 -10.59 2.04 9.49
CA SER A 104 -10.69 1.54 10.88
C SER A 104 -11.00 0.04 10.97
N LEU A 105 -11.62 -0.55 9.94
CA LEU A 105 -11.87 -1.99 9.86
C LEU A 105 -10.64 -2.76 9.38
N LEU A 106 -9.80 -2.12 8.56
CA LEU A 106 -8.55 -2.70 8.07
C LEU A 106 -7.53 -2.86 9.19
N ILE A 107 -7.46 -1.90 10.12
CA ILE A 107 -6.63 -1.99 11.33
C ILE A 107 -7.53 -1.63 12.52
N THR A 108 -7.98 -2.66 13.25
CA THR A 108 -8.86 -2.48 14.41
C THR A 108 -8.05 -2.08 15.65
N ASP A 109 -8.74 -1.70 16.73
CA ASP A 109 -8.18 -1.54 18.09
C ASP A 109 -6.93 -0.66 18.19
N SER A 110 -6.73 0.25 17.23
CA SER A 110 -5.60 1.17 17.16
C SER A 110 -5.98 2.43 16.39
N SER A 111 -5.31 3.54 16.68
CA SER A 111 -5.42 4.76 15.87
C SER A 111 -4.05 5.29 15.47
N SER A 112 -3.86 5.45 14.16
CA SER A 112 -2.62 5.90 13.54
C SER A 112 -2.88 6.88 12.40
N VAL A 113 -1.82 7.52 11.91
CA VAL A 113 -1.87 8.41 10.74
C VAL A 113 -2.49 7.74 9.50
N PHE A 114 -2.43 6.42 9.39
CA PHE A 114 -3.00 5.68 8.27
C PHE A 114 -4.48 5.34 8.45
N ASN A 115 -4.92 4.83 9.60
CA ASN A 115 -6.31 4.36 9.77
C ASN A 115 -7.26 5.39 10.42
N GLU A 116 -6.75 6.48 10.99
CA GLU A 116 -7.59 7.49 11.64
C GLU A 116 -8.47 8.24 10.62
N ILE A 117 -9.78 8.12 10.81
CA ILE A 117 -10.80 8.72 9.96
C ILE A 117 -11.11 10.16 10.37
N ARG A 118 -10.97 10.48 11.66
CA ARG A 118 -11.22 11.81 12.23
C ARG A 118 -10.16 12.82 11.79
N PRO A 119 -10.54 13.93 11.11
CA PRO A 119 -9.57 14.87 10.53
C PRO A 119 -8.66 15.56 11.55
N GLU A 120 -9.17 15.89 12.73
CA GLU A 120 -8.48 16.59 13.80
C GLU A 120 -7.37 15.74 14.42
N ILE A 121 -7.66 14.47 14.72
CA ILE A 121 -6.68 13.54 15.27
C ILE A 121 -5.64 13.16 14.21
N HIS A 122 -6.08 12.91 12.97
CA HIS A 122 -5.13 12.70 11.88
C HIS A 122 -4.19 13.90 11.68
N ARG A 123 -4.70 15.13 11.80
CA ARG A 123 -3.88 16.34 11.70
C ARG A 123 -2.85 16.41 12.83
N LYS A 124 -3.23 16.06 14.07
CA LYS A 124 -2.29 15.88 15.19
C LYS A 124 -1.18 14.89 14.82
N TYR A 125 -1.55 13.71 14.30
CA TYR A 125 -0.55 12.69 13.94
C TYR A 125 0.40 13.15 12.84
N LYS A 126 -0.17 13.69 11.75
CA LYS A 126 0.59 14.14 10.60
C LYS A 126 1.53 15.30 10.93
N ARG A 127 1.12 16.24 11.78
CA ARG A 127 1.94 17.42 12.14
C ARG A 127 3.30 17.01 12.68
N LEU A 128 3.32 16.06 13.61
CA LEU A 128 4.54 15.68 14.32
C LEU A 128 5.42 14.71 13.53
N LEU A 129 4.82 13.85 12.70
CA LEU A 129 5.60 12.91 11.87
C LEU A 129 6.08 13.50 10.54
N SER A 130 5.49 14.61 10.06
CA SER A 130 5.87 15.18 8.75
C SER A 130 7.30 15.69 8.70
N ASN A 131 7.84 16.22 9.80
CA ASN A 131 9.22 16.71 9.85
C ASN A 131 10.26 15.57 9.76
N PRO A 132 10.24 14.54 10.63
CA PRO A 132 11.19 13.42 10.54
C PRO A 132 11.07 12.64 9.23
N MET A 133 9.88 12.58 8.62
CA MET A 133 9.64 11.91 7.33
C MET A 133 9.80 12.82 6.11
N SER A 134 10.20 14.08 6.31
CA SER A 134 10.54 14.98 5.21
C SER A 134 11.88 14.58 4.58
N GLU A 135 12.15 15.06 3.37
CA GLU A 135 13.45 14.85 2.73
C GLU A 135 14.61 15.33 3.61
N THR A 136 14.48 16.49 4.25
CA THR A 136 15.49 17.01 5.19
C THR A 136 15.62 16.16 6.45
N GLY A 137 14.50 15.70 7.02
CA GLY A 137 14.50 14.83 8.20
C GLY A 137 15.17 13.49 7.93
N LEU A 138 14.95 12.93 6.74
CA LEU A 138 15.52 11.63 6.35
C LEU A 138 17.03 11.69 6.09
N LYS A 139 17.62 12.87 5.87
CA LYS A 139 19.08 13.00 5.68
C LYS A 139 19.88 12.45 6.84
N THR A 140 19.39 12.57 8.08
CA THR A 140 20.07 12.05 9.28
C THR A 140 20.09 10.51 9.32
N PHE A 141 19.15 9.86 8.63
CA PHE A 141 19.03 8.41 8.57
C PHE A 141 19.74 7.80 7.35
N LEU A 142 20.15 8.61 6.37
CA LEU A 142 20.78 8.14 5.13
C LEU A 142 21.95 7.16 5.36
N PRO A 143 22.91 7.41 6.28
CA PRO A 143 24.00 6.46 6.50
C PRO A 143 23.51 5.08 6.96
N ARG A 144 22.45 5.02 7.78
CA ARG A 144 21.87 3.77 8.28
C ARG A 144 21.10 3.02 7.19
N ILE A 145 20.33 3.76 6.39
CA ILE A 145 19.63 3.21 5.23
C ILE A 145 20.65 2.64 4.24
N ASP A 146 21.68 3.42 3.91
CA ASP A 146 22.73 3.04 2.96
C ASP A 146 23.51 1.79 3.42
N SER A 147 23.84 1.72 4.71
CA SER A 147 24.49 0.56 5.31
C SER A 147 23.66 -0.72 5.14
N LYS A 148 22.35 -0.66 5.38
CA LYS A 148 21.44 -1.80 5.17
C LYS A 148 21.32 -2.19 3.71
N VAL A 149 21.27 -1.21 2.79
CA VAL A 149 21.28 -1.50 1.35
C VAL A 149 22.57 -2.22 0.94
N ARG A 150 23.73 -1.79 1.44
CA ARG A 150 25.02 -2.46 1.17
C ARG A 150 25.03 -3.89 1.71
N LEU A 151 24.54 -4.10 2.93
CA LEU A 151 24.40 -5.44 3.50
C LEU A 151 23.46 -6.32 2.67
N ALA A 152 22.32 -5.80 2.20
CA ALA A 152 21.43 -6.55 1.32
C ALA A 152 22.11 -6.97 0.02
N ILE A 153 22.93 -6.09 -0.58
CA ILE A 153 23.70 -6.40 -1.79
C ILE A 153 24.74 -7.49 -1.53
N GLU A 154 25.43 -7.45 -0.39
CA GLU A 154 26.36 -8.50 0.02
C GLU A 154 25.63 -9.85 0.16
N ARG A 155 24.49 -9.87 0.83
CA ARG A 155 23.69 -11.09 1.01
C ARG A 155 23.11 -11.65 -0.29
N ILE A 156 22.68 -10.77 -1.19
CA ILE A 156 22.27 -11.12 -2.55
C ILE A 156 23.43 -11.78 -3.30
N ARG A 157 24.65 -11.23 -3.20
CA ARG A 157 25.85 -11.83 -3.80
C ARG A 157 26.14 -13.22 -3.21
N ASP A 158 26.06 -13.36 -1.89
CA ASP A 158 26.33 -14.62 -1.19
C ASP A 158 25.35 -15.71 -1.62
N GLU A 159 24.04 -15.41 -1.69
CA GLU A 159 23.07 -16.37 -2.18
C GLU A 159 23.32 -16.76 -3.64
N ASN A 160 23.66 -15.80 -4.51
CA ASN A 160 23.97 -16.09 -5.91
C ASN A 160 25.14 -17.07 -6.06
N LYS A 161 26.19 -16.94 -5.23
CA LYS A 161 27.34 -17.87 -5.25
C LYS A 161 26.96 -19.31 -4.93
N VAL A 162 25.99 -19.51 -4.04
CA VAL A 162 25.58 -20.84 -3.57
C VAL A 162 24.51 -21.44 -4.48
N ARG A 163 23.51 -20.65 -4.88
CA ARG A 163 22.32 -21.12 -5.60
C ARG A 163 22.44 -20.94 -7.13
N GLY A 164 23.36 -20.10 -7.60
CA GLY A 164 23.48 -19.71 -9.01
C GLY A 164 22.51 -18.60 -9.45
N ALA A 165 21.63 -18.17 -8.55
CA ALA A 165 20.77 -17.00 -8.66
C ALA A 165 20.36 -16.54 -7.25
N ALA A 166 20.10 -15.25 -7.07
CA ALA A 166 19.60 -14.70 -5.81
C ALA A 166 18.08 -14.45 -5.89
N ASP A 167 17.36 -14.74 -4.81
CA ASP A 167 15.96 -14.36 -4.69
C ASP A 167 15.84 -12.95 -4.15
N ILE A 168 15.77 -11.97 -5.05
CA ILE A 168 15.69 -10.56 -4.67
C ILE A 168 14.37 -10.24 -3.96
N ALA A 169 13.30 -11.02 -4.16
CA ALA A 169 12.04 -10.80 -3.46
C ALA A 169 12.19 -11.04 -1.95
N LYS A 170 12.93 -12.09 -1.58
CA LYS A 170 13.31 -12.35 -0.19
C LYS A 170 14.16 -11.21 0.38
N TRP A 171 15.25 -10.85 -0.30
CA TRP A 171 16.21 -9.87 0.25
C TRP A 171 15.67 -8.44 0.32
N PHE A 172 14.83 -8.04 -0.63
CA PHE A 172 14.19 -6.73 -0.60
C PHE A 172 13.10 -6.64 0.47
N MET A 173 12.40 -7.74 0.77
CA MET A 173 11.54 -7.80 1.95
C MET A 173 12.37 -7.62 3.23
N PHE A 174 13.47 -8.35 3.39
CA PHE A 174 14.32 -8.24 4.57
C PHE A 174 14.88 -6.84 4.74
N LEU A 175 15.35 -6.25 3.64
CA LEU A 175 15.86 -4.88 3.59
C LEU A 175 14.82 -3.87 4.09
N SER A 176 13.61 -3.88 3.53
CA SER A 176 12.60 -2.89 3.91
C SER A 176 12.13 -3.07 5.36
N PHE A 177 11.97 -4.32 5.83
CA PHE A 177 11.68 -4.58 7.25
C PHE A 177 12.79 -4.06 8.17
N ASP A 178 14.05 -4.35 7.84
CA ASP A 178 15.18 -3.93 8.67
C ASP A 178 15.38 -2.40 8.64
N ILE A 179 15.17 -1.73 7.51
CA ILE A 179 15.20 -0.26 7.42
C ILE A 179 14.10 0.34 8.27
N ILE A 180 12.83 -0.07 8.08
CA ILE A 180 11.73 0.59 8.78
C ILE A 180 11.68 0.24 10.26
N GLY A 181 12.07 -0.98 10.65
CA GLY A 181 12.28 -1.36 12.05
C GLY A 181 13.33 -0.47 12.71
N ASP A 182 14.46 -0.28 12.03
CA ASP A 182 15.53 0.59 12.51
C ASP A 182 15.06 2.04 12.68
N LEU A 183 14.36 2.59 11.69
CA LEU A 183 13.85 3.96 11.75
C LEU A 183 12.73 4.14 12.78
N ALA A 184 11.87 3.14 12.98
CA ALA A 184 10.72 3.21 13.89
C ALA A 184 11.07 2.89 15.35
N PHE A 185 11.92 1.89 15.58
CA PHE A 185 12.23 1.36 16.92
C PHE A 185 13.68 1.55 17.35
N GLY A 186 14.54 2.03 16.45
CA GLY A 186 15.97 2.16 16.74
C GLY A 186 16.68 0.81 16.75
N GLU A 187 16.06 -0.23 16.21
CA GLU A 187 16.65 -1.56 16.02
C GLU A 187 16.00 -2.27 14.84
N SER A 188 16.78 -3.04 14.09
CA SER A 188 16.30 -3.83 12.96
C SER A 188 15.73 -5.19 13.41
N PHE A 189 15.05 -5.88 12.50
CA PHE A 189 14.55 -7.23 12.73
C PHE A 189 15.65 -8.31 12.59
N GLY A 190 16.83 -7.96 12.08
CA GLY A 190 17.96 -8.87 11.90
C GLY A 190 17.76 -9.87 10.76
N ASN A 191 16.88 -9.55 9.81
CA ASN A 191 16.53 -10.47 8.73
C ASN A 191 17.64 -10.55 7.68
N LEU A 192 18.31 -9.43 7.40
CA LEU A 192 19.46 -9.39 6.50
C LEU A 192 20.65 -10.21 7.04
N GLU A 193 20.93 -10.12 8.33
CA GLU A 193 22.02 -10.85 8.97
C GLU A 193 21.73 -12.36 9.02
N SER A 194 20.50 -12.73 9.42
CA SER A 194 20.12 -14.13 9.60
C SER A 194 19.73 -14.85 8.29
N GLY A 195 19.34 -14.09 7.26
CA GLY A 195 18.78 -14.63 6.03
C GLY A 195 17.44 -15.35 6.21
N LYS A 196 16.75 -15.14 7.34
CA LYS A 196 15.50 -15.84 7.71
C LYS A 196 14.46 -14.85 8.21
N LYS A 197 13.19 -15.09 7.89
CA LYS A 197 12.07 -14.38 8.51
C LYS A 197 11.96 -14.78 9.98
N ASN A 198 11.94 -13.80 10.87
CA ASN A 198 11.56 -14.03 12.25
C ASN A 198 10.02 -14.08 12.40
N ARG A 199 9.55 -14.53 13.57
CA ARG A 199 8.11 -14.64 13.86
C ARG A 199 7.39 -13.30 13.76
N SER A 200 7.99 -12.23 14.29
CA SER A 200 7.39 -10.89 14.29
C SER A 200 7.12 -10.41 12.88
N VAL A 201 8.06 -10.61 11.95
CA VAL A 201 7.90 -10.27 10.53
C VAL A 201 6.72 -11.04 9.92
N ASN A 202 6.60 -12.34 10.19
CA ASN A 202 5.45 -13.12 9.72
C ASN A 202 4.11 -12.60 10.29
N ASP A 203 4.09 -12.22 11.56
CA ASP A 203 2.90 -11.62 12.20
C ASP A 203 2.55 -10.27 11.54
N PHE A 204 3.54 -9.40 11.29
CA PHE A 204 3.34 -8.12 10.60
C PHE A 204 2.85 -8.26 9.15
N VAL A 205 3.43 -9.18 8.37
CA VAL A 205 2.95 -9.48 7.01
C VAL A 205 1.50 -9.98 7.05
N SER A 206 1.17 -10.82 8.03
CA SER A 206 -0.17 -11.39 8.17
C SER A 206 -1.23 -10.35 8.54
N LEU A 207 -0.87 -9.20 9.14
CA LEU A 207 -1.82 -8.13 9.44
C LEU A 207 -2.53 -7.60 8.20
N GLY A 208 -1.83 -7.51 7.06
CA GLY A 208 -2.44 -7.05 5.81
C GLY A 208 -3.57 -7.98 5.35
N PHE A 209 -3.32 -9.28 5.36
CA PHE A 209 -4.32 -10.30 5.01
C PHE A 209 -5.51 -10.30 5.99
N VAL A 210 -5.21 -10.31 7.29
CA VAL A 210 -6.20 -10.30 8.36
C VAL A 210 -7.08 -9.05 8.31
N GLY A 211 -6.48 -7.87 8.12
CA GLY A 211 -7.18 -6.61 7.94
C GLY A 211 -8.09 -6.64 6.72
N GLY A 212 -7.59 -7.15 5.59
CA GLY A 212 -8.38 -7.35 4.38
C GLY A 212 -9.62 -8.21 4.65
N LEU A 213 -9.46 -9.35 5.32
CA LEU A 213 -10.57 -10.24 5.67
C LEU A 213 -11.64 -9.55 6.53
N ARG A 214 -11.24 -8.80 7.56
CA ARG A 214 -12.18 -8.05 8.42
C ARG A 214 -12.92 -6.96 7.65
N SER A 215 -12.22 -6.25 6.77
CA SER A 215 -12.82 -5.19 5.96
C SER A 215 -13.85 -5.72 4.95
N MET A 216 -13.62 -6.92 4.40
CA MET A 216 -14.55 -7.57 3.46
C MET A 216 -15.78 -8.16 4.15
N PHE A 217 -15.63 -8.67 5.38
CA PHE A 217 -16.69 -9.35 6.11
C PHE A 217 -16.95 -8.72 7.49
N PRO A 218 -17.32 -7.42 7.57
CA PRO A 218 -17.43 -6.70 8.84
C PRO A 218 -18.47 -7.30 9.78
N THR A 219 -19.60 -7.76 9.27
CA THR A 219 -20.63 -8.43 10.07
C THR A 219 -20.14 -9.75 10.67
N ILE A 220 -19.41 -10.55 9.88
CA ILE A 220 -18.83 -11.81 10.37
C ILE A 220 -17.75 -11.53 11.42
N ALA A 221 -16.92 -10.50 11.19
CA ALA A 221 -15.92 -10.05 12.16
C ALA A 221 -16.57 -9.61 13.48
N GLN A 222 -17.71 -8.91 13.46
CA GLN A 222 -18.46 -8.55 14.66
C GLN A 222 -19.05 -9.77 15.38
N ILE A 223 -19.63 -10.72 14.63
CA ILE A 223 -20.15 -11.97 15.22
C ILE A 223 -19.02 -12.78 15.86
N SER A 224 -17.81 -12.72 15.30
CA SER A 224 -16.64 -13.45 15.82
C SER A 224 -16.20 -13.03 17.23
N LEU A 225 -16.69 -11.88 17.72
CA LEU A 225 -16.49 -11.45 19.11
C LEU A 225 -17.26 -12.32 20.12
N TYR A 226 -18.36 -12.93 19.68
CA TYR A 226 -19.22 -13.77 20.53
C TYR A 226 -19.11 -15.25 20.19
N LEU A 227 -18.85 -15.59 18.92
CA LEU A 227 -18.69 -16.95 18.44
C LEU A 227 -17.23 -17.19 18.02
N PRO A 228 -16.55 -18.24 18.52
CA PRO A 228 -15.14 -18.47 18.23
C PRO A 228 -14.94 -18.99 16.79
N ILE A 229 -14.92 -18.08 15.81
CA ILE A 229 -14.59 -18.40 14.42
C ILE A 229 -13.05 -18.49 14.31
N PRO A 230 -12.46 -19.65 13.96
CA PRO A 230 -11.01 -19.88 14.07
C PRO A 230 -10.14 -18.84 13.35
N VAL A 231 -10.52 -18.44 12.14
CA VAL A 231 -9.75 -17.47 11.34
C VAL A 231 -9.72 -16.08 12.00
N PHE A 232 -10.84 -15.63 12.57
CA PHE A 232 -10.92 -14.34 13.25
C PHE A 232 -10.26 -14.37 14.63
N LYS A 233 -10.27 -15.53 15.30
CA LYS A 233 -9.52 -15.73 16.55
C LYS A 233 -8.01 -15.61 16.34
N GLU A 234 -7.46 -16.29 15.33
CA GLU A 234 -6.02 -16.19 15.02
C GLU A 234 -5.66 -14.78 14.54
N ALA A 235 -6.51 -14.16 13.72
CA ALA A 235 -6.38 -12.77 13.31
C ALA A 235 -6.22 -11.80 14.50
N THR A 236 -7.07 -11.96 15.52
CA THR A 236 -6.99 -11.15 16.74
C THR A 236 -5.72 -11.47 17.54
N ALA A 237 -5.32 -12.74 17.63
CA ALA A 237 -4.06 -13.11 18.28
C ALA A 237 -2.83 -12.52 17.58
N ILE A 238 -2.76 -12.56 16.25
CA ILE A 238 -1.69 -11.92 15.46
C ILE A 238 -1.58 -10.43 15.80
N GLN A 239 -2.72 -9.74 15.84
CA GLN A 239 -2.76 -8.31 16.13
C GLN A 239 -2.26 -7.94 17.53
N TYR A 240 -2.63 -8.71 18.55
CA TYR A 240 -2.08 -8.47 19.88
C TYR A 240 -0.58 -8.78 19.95
N ARG A 241 -0.09 -9.81 19.26
CA ARG A 241 1.35 -10.10 19.18
C ARG A 241 2.13 -8.96 18.53
N THR A 242 1.57 -8.29 17.52
CA THR A 242 2.23 -7.13 16.90
C THR A 242 2.19 -5.90 17.80
N PHE A 243 1.13 -5.70 18.58
CA PHE A 243 1.10 -4.65 19.61
C PHE A 243 2.14 -4.90 20.69
N ASP A 244 2.25 -6.13 21.20
CA ASP A 244 3.23 -6.51 22.23
C ASP A 244 4.66 -6.32 21.71
N TYR A 245 4.92 -6.72 20.47
CA TYR A 245 6.23 -6.51 19.85
C TYR A 245 6.55 -5.02 19.72
N ALA A 246 5.63 -4.23 19.17
CA ALA A 246 5.82 -2.79 18.96
C ALA A 246 6.06 -2.07 20.30
N GLN A 247 5.25 -2.38 21.32
CA GLN A 247 5.41 -1.83 22.66
C GLN A 247 6.79 -2.21 23.24
N GLY A 248 7.13 -3.49 23.24
CA GLY A 248 8.41 -3.94 23.78
C GLY A 248 9.61 -3.36 23.04
N ALA A 249 9.52 -3.09 21.73
CA ALA A 249 10.58 -2.46 20.96
C ALA A 249 10.76 -0.98 21.34
N LEU A 250 9.65 -0.25 21.53
CA LEU A 250 9.67 1.13 22.01
C LEU A 250 10.21 1.21 23.45
N ASP A 251 9.81 0.29 24.33
CA ASP A 251 10.30 0.23 25.71
C ASP A 251 11.80 -0.03 25.77
N ARG A 252 12.31 -0.94 24.92
CA ARG A 252 13.76 -1.18 24.78
C ARG A 252 14.50 0.07 24.32
N HIS A 253 13.96 0.80 23.34
CA HIS A 253 14.56 2.04 22.89
C HIS A 253 14.58 3.10 23.98
N ALA A 254 13.45 3.34 24.64
CA ALA A 254 13.33 4.30 25.74
C ALA A 254 14.32 3.98 26.87
N LYS A 255 14.43 2.71 27.26
CA LYS A 255 15.40 2.25 28.27
C LYS A 255 16.85 2.53 27.86
N ARG A 256 17.23 2.30 26.59
CA ARG A 256 18.57 2.62 26.09
C ARG A 256 18.88 4.12 26.16
N VAL A 257 17.90 4.97 25.84
CA VAL A 257 18.05 6.43 25.90
C VAL A 257 18.24 6.88 27.35
N GLU A 258 17.46 6.32 28.29
CA GLU A 258 17.59 6.60 29.73
C GLU A 258 18.95 6.15 30.28
N GLU A 259 19.40 4.93 29.96
CA GLU A 259 20.68 4.38 30.43
C GLU A 259 21.90 5.15 29.90
N THR A 260 21.83 5.68 28.67
CA THR A 260 22.95 6.39 28.04
C THR A 260 22.91 7.91 28.21
N GLY A 261 21.82 8.45 28.75
CA GLY A 261 21.60 9.90 28.90
C GLY A 261 21.57 10.68 27.58
N SER A 262 21.50 9.99 26.44
CA SER A 262 21.47 10.55 25.10
C SER A 262 20.73 9.59 24.17
N ASP A 263 20.36 10.03 22.97
CA ASP A 263 19.79 9.15 21.95
C ASP A 263 20.85 8.86 20.88
N PRO A 264 21.73 7.86 21.10
CA PRO A 264 22.80 7.54 20.15
C PRO A 264 22.27 6.97 18.83
N HIS A 265 21.00 6.55 18.81
CA HIS A 265 20.40 5.90 17.65
C HIS A 265 18.95 6.35 17.43
N PRO A 266 18.76 7.63 16.99
CA PRO A 266 17.44 8.22 16.95
C PRO A 266 16.45 7.48 16.05
N THR A 267 15.17 7.61 16.37
CA THR A 267 14.04 7.12 15.60
C THR A 267 13.25 8.27 15.02
N VAL A 268 12.34 7.97 14.10
CA VAL A 268 11.37 8.95 13.59
C VAL A 268 10.42 9.45 14.69
N PHE A 269 10.36 8.75 15.82
CA PHE A 269 9.57 9.10 17.00
C PHE A 269 10.40 9.78 18.11
N SER A 270 11.74 9.89 18.00
CA SER A 270 12.61 10.40 19.08
C SER A 270 12.22 11.79 19.58
N LYS A 271 11.76 12.68 18.69
CA LYS A 271 11.30 14.02 19.09
C LYS A 271 10.01 13.99 19.92
N LEU A 272 9.21 12.93 19.83
CA LEU A 272 7.97 12.80 20.61
C LEU A 272 8.23 12.46 22.07
N TYR A 273 9.37 11.83 22.38
CA TYR A 273 9.77 11.56 23.76
C TYR A 273 10.28 12.82 24.48
N ASN A 274 10.71 13.84 23.72
CA ASN A 274 11.29 15.09 24.24
C ASN A 274 10.39 16.32 24.01
N ALA A 275 9.16 16.13 23.51
CA ALA A 275 8.21 17.22 23.33
C ALA A 275 7.62 17.65 24.70
N GLY A 276 7.26 18.93 24.87
CA GLY A 276 6.58 19.40 26.08
C GLY A 276 5.18 18.78 26.25
N GLU A 277 4.58 18.87 27.44
CA GLU A 277 3.28 18.22 27.79
C GLU A 277 2.12 18.51 26.82
N GLU A 278 2.12 19.64 26.11
CA GLU A 278 1.09 20.01 25.13
C GLU A 278 1.34 19.45 23.70
N GLU A 279 2.50 18.82 23.46
CA GLU A 279 2.94 18.29 22.16
C GLU A 279 3.30 16.80 22.17
N THR A 280 3.20 16.12 23.31
CA THR A 280 3.48 14.69 23.43
C THR A 280 2.32 13.81 22.98
N TRP A 281 2.67 12.65 22.44
CA TRP A 281 1.73 11.55 22.25
C TRP A 281 1.74 10.68 23.48
N ASN A 282 0.59 10.10 23.81
CA ASN A 282 0.59 9.04 24.81
C ASN A 282 1.32 7.80 24.25
N PRO A 283 1.82 6.89 25.11
CA PRO A 283 2.56 5.71 24.65
C PRO A 283 1.81 4.83 23.64
N ILE A 284 0.48 4.74 23.76
CA ILE A 284 -0.38 3.98 22.85
C ILE A 284 -0.39 4.62 21.45
N GLU A 285 -0.48 5.94 21.37
CA GLU A 285 -0.40 6.67 20.10
C GLU A 285 0.95 6.47 19.41
N ILE A 286 2.05 6.43 20.16
CA ILE A 286 3.39 6.14 19.60
C ILE A 286 3.43 4.68 19.11
N ARG A 287 3.00 3.72 19.92
CA ARG A 287 2.93 2.30 19.56
C ARG A 287 2.13 2.07 18.28
N ASP A 288 0.93 2.63 18.19
CA ASP A 288 0.02 2.41 17.07
C ASP A 288 0.57 3.01 15.77
N ASN A 289 1.20 4.20 15.84
CA ASN A 289 1.86 4.79 14.69
C ASN A 289 3.16 4.06 14.32
N ALA A 290 3.94 3.58 15.28
CA ALA A 290 5.14 2.79 15.01
C ALA A 290 4.77 1.45 14.34
N GLN A 291 3.70 0.79 14.78
CA GLN A 291 3.18 -0.42 14.16
C GLN A 291 2.82 -0.19 12.69
N VAL A 292 2.12 0.89 12.38
CA VAL A 292 1.70 1.16 10.99
C VAL A 292 2.86 1.55 10.08
N PHE A 293 3.95 2.07 10.64
CA PHE A 293 5.19 2.28 9.88
C PHE A 293 5.78 0.95 9.42
N ILE A 294 5.79 -0.08 10.27
CA ILE A 294 6.28 -1.42 9.87
C ILE A 294 5.43 -1.99 8.74
N VAL A 295 4.10 -2.01 8.91
CA VAL A 295 3.19 -2.55 7.89
C VAL A 295 3.27 -1.76 6.58
N GLY A 296 3.30 -0.42 6.68
CA GLY A 296 3.28 0.46 5.51
C GLY A 296 4.62 0.58 4.79
N GLY A 297 5.75 0.54 5.51
CA GLY A 297 7.08 0.79 4.97
C GLY A 297 7.85 -0.47 4.55
N SER A 298 7.36 -1.66 4.93
CA SER A 298 8.01 -2.92 4.57
C SER A 298 7.57 -3.41 3.18
N ASP A 299 6.41 -4.08 3.10
CA ASP A 299 5.98 -4.79 1.90
C ASP A 299 5.81 -3.87 0.68
N THR A 300 5.35 -2.62 0.88
CA THR A 300 5.11 -1.69 -0.24
C THR A 300 6.41 -1.32 -0.96
N THR A 301 7.45 -0.98 -0.21
CA THR A 301 8.76 -0.61 -0.75
C THR A 301 9.47 -1.82 -1.33
N ALA A 302 9.40 -2.97 -0.64
CA ALA A 302 9.96 -4.24 -1.12
C ALA A 302 9.40 -4.61 -2.51
N ASN A 303 8.07 -4.62 -2.67
CA ASN A 303 7.44 -4.93 -3.96
C ASN A 303 7.83 -3.93 -5.06
N SER A 304 7.94 -2.64 -4.72
CA SER A 304 8.42 -1.62 -5.67
C SER A 304 9.85 -1.89 -6.12
N MET A 305 10.75 -2.28 -5.20
CA MET A 305 12.15 -2.62 -5.53
C MET A 305 12.24 -3.91 -6.37
N ILE A 306 11.40 -4.91 -6.09
CA ILE A 306 11.34 -6.15 -6.86
C ILE A 306 10.97 -5.87 -8.32
N TYR A 307 9.86 -5.17 -8.56
CA TYR A 307 9.41 -4.85 -9.91
C TYR A 307 10.39 -3.92 -10.64
N LEU A 308 11.02 -2.98 -9.93
CA LEU A 308 12.06 -2.12 -10.50
C LEU A 308 13.20 -2.95 -11.08
N VAL A 309 13.79 -3.82 -10.27
CA VAL A 309 14.95 -4.61 -10.70
C VAL A 309 14.56 -5.61 -11.78
N TRP A 310 13.41 -6.28 -11.63
CA TRP A 310 12.91 -7.21 -12.64
C TRP A 310 12.67 -6.51 -13.99
N ALA A 311 11.96 -5.38 -14.02
CA ALA A 311 11.65 -4.66 -15.26
C ALA A 311 12.91 -4.19 -15.99
N VAL A 312 13.89 -3.65 -15.26
CA VAL A 312 15.18 -3.23 -15.85
C VAL A 312 15.98 -4.46 -16.34
N CYS A 313 15.99 -5.57 -15.61
CA CYS A 313 16.69 -6.79 -16.05
C CYS A 313 16.05 -7.44 -17.28
N LYS A 314 14.74 -7.27 -17.47
CA LYS A 314 13.98 -7.81 -18.62
C LYS A 314 14.21 -7.03 -19.92
N ILE A 315 14.64 -5.77 -19.84
CA ILE A 315 14.74 -4.87 -20.99
C ILE A 315 16.20 -4.39 -21.15
N PRO A 316 17.02 -5.09 -21.97
CA PRO A 316 18.45 -4.80 -22.11
C PRO A 316 18.77 -3.35 -22.50
N GLU A 317 17.92 -2.72 -23.30
CA GLU A 317 18.08 -1.34 -23.77
C GLU A 317 17.97 -0.34 -22.62
N ILE A 318 17.00 -0.54 -21.72
CA ILE A 318 16.82 0.28 -20.52
C ILE A 318 18.01 0.07 -19.58
N LYS A 319 18.43 -1.19 -19.36
CA LYS A 319 19.60 -1.49 -18.53
C LYS A 319 20.86 -0.81 -19.07
N ALA A 320 21.11 -0.85 -20.38
CA ALA A 320 22.27 -0.21 -20.99
C ALA A 320 22.30 1.31 -20.79
N LYS A 321 21.14 1.99 -20.92
CA LYS A 321 21.03 3.43 -20.65
C LYS A 321 21.23 3.77 -19.18
N LEU A 322 20.67 2.95 -18.28
CA LEU A 322 20.91 3.07 -16.84
C LEU A 322 22.40 2.93 -16.51
N MET A 323 23.06 1.89 -17.03
CA MET A 323 24.49 1.67 -16.78
C MET A 323 25.32 2.86 -17.26
N LYS A 324 25.05 3.40 -18.45
CA LYS A 324 25.75 4.60 -18.96
C LYS A 324 25.65 5.79 -18.00
N GLU A 325 24.48 6.01 -17.38
CA GLU A 325 24.31 7.07 -16.39
C GLU A 325 25.04 6.75 -15.08
N LEU A 326 24.99 5.50 -14.60
CA LEU A 326 25.67 5.07 -13.37
C LEU A 326 27.20 5.03 -13.49
N ASP A 327 27.73 4.81 -14.69
CA ASP A 327 29.17 4.79 -14.98
C ASP A 327 29.80 6.19 -14.89
N ALA A 328 29.00 7.25 -15.02
CA ALA A 328 29.44 8.63 -14.83
C ALA A 328 29.58 9.03 -13.35
N LEU A 329 29.09 8.21 -12.42
CA LEU A 329 29.22 8.45 -10.98
C LEU A 329 30.61 8.06 -10.46
N PRO A 330 31.21 8.86 -9.56
CA PRO A 330 32.42 8.45 -8.84
C PRO A 330 32.12 7.27 -7.91
N ASP A 331 33.13 6.49 -7.51
CA ASP A 331 32.93 5.31 -6.64
C ASP A 331 32.27 5.63 -5.30
N ASN A 332 32.56 6.80 -4.74
CA ASN A 332 32.06 7.29 -3.45
C ASN A 332 30.89 8.28 -3.59
N TYR A 333 30.02 8.07 -4.60
CA TYR A 333 28.86 8.95 -4.82
C TYR A 333 27.96 9.10 -3.59
N THR A 334 27.37 10.28 -3.45
CA THR A 334 26.41 10.60 -2.39
C THR A 334 24.97 10.37 -2.84
N TYR A 335 24.05 10.29 -1.87
CA TYR A 335 22.62 10.24 -2.19
C TYR A 335 22.13 11.49 -2.95
N ASP A 336 22.68 12.67 -2.62
CA ASP A 336 22.31 13.91 -3.30
C ASP A 336 22.69 13.84 -4.80
N GLN A 337 23.79 13.17 -5.17
CA GLN A 337 24.10 12.92 -6.59
C GLN A 337 23.10 11.96 -7.26
N LEU A 338 22.64 10.91 -6.55
CA LEU A 338 21.62 10.00 -7.09
C LEU A 338 20.29 10.69 -7.36
N LYS A 339 19.95 11.70 -6.55
CA LYS A 339 18.73 12.48 -6.71
C LYS A 339 18.69 13.23 -8.04
N GLU A 340 19.84 13.63 -8.56
CA GLU A 340 19.98 14.41 -9.80
C GLU A 340 20.09 13.54 -11.06
N LEU A 341 20.20 12.20 -10.91
CA LEU A 341 20.28 11.29 -12.05
C LEU A 341 18.94 11.17 -12.75
N THR A 342 18.90 11.60 -14.01
CA THR A 342 17.66 11.75 -14.77
C THR A 342 17.04 10.38 -15.05
N TYR A 343 17.82 9.44 -15.57
CA TYR A 343 17.32 8.14 -16.01
C TYR A 343 16.95 7.23 -14.81
N VAL A 344 17.71 7.27 -13.72
CA VAL A 344 17.33 6.62 -12.44
C VAL A 344 15.96 7.13 -11.98
N ASN A 345 15.73 8.45 -11.98
CA ASN A 345 14.43 9.00 -11.56
C ASN A 345 13.30 8.63 -12.53
N TRP A 346 13.56 8.55 -13.83
CA TRP A 346 12.59 8.07 -14.82
C TRP A 346 12.22 6.60 -14.59
N ILE A 347 13.18 5.72 -14.31
CA ILE A 347 12.92 4.31 -13.96
C ILE A 347 12.10 4.21 -12.67
N VAL A 348 12.43 4.99 -11.65
CA VAL A 348 11.67 5.02 -10.38
C VAL A 348 10.24 5.49 -10.61
N ASN A 349 10.03 6.56 -11.38
CA ASN A 349 8.68 7.06 -11.68
C ASN A 349 7.88 6.04 -12.51
N GLU A 350 8.51 5.40 -13.50
CA GLU A 350 7.83 4.40 -14.34
C GLU A 350 7.49 3.13 -13.57
N THR A 351 8.35 2.71 -12.64
CA THR A 351 8.06 1.61 -11.70
C THR A 351 6.85 1.97 -10.84
N LEU A 352 6.86 3.16 -10.23
CA LEU A 352 5.78 3.61 -9.36
C LEU A 352 4.45 3.81 -10.11
N ARG A 353 4.49 4.06 -11.42
CA ARG A 353 3.29 4.15 -12.27
C ARG A 353 2.78 2.76 -12.65
N LEU A 354 3.62 1.93 -13.28
CA LEU A 354 3.18 0.66 -13.85
C LEU A 354 2.93 -0.41 -12.77
N TYR A 355 3.84 -0.46 -11.80
CA TYR A 355 3.89 -1.44 -10.70
C TYR A 355 3.65 -0.75 -9.34
N THR A 356 2.68 0.16 -9.28
CA THR A 356 2.33 0.86 -8.04
C THR A 356 2.00 -0.15 -6.92
N ALA A 357 2.63 0.01 -5.75
CA ALA A 357 2.45 -0.92 -4.63
C ALA A 357 1.02 -0.94 -4.08
N LEU A 358 0.28 0.17 -4.19
CA LEU A 358 -1.14 0.28 -3.85
C LEU A 358 -1.95 0.61 -5.11
N PRO A 359 -2.39 -0.38 -5.88
CA PRO A 359 -3.15 -0.16 -7.11
C PRO A 359 -4.63 0.16 -6.86
N CYS A 360 -5.18 -0.27 -5.72
CA CYS A 360 -6.62 -0.27 -5.44
C CYS A 360 -7.22 1.11 -5.11
N GLY A 361 -8.55 1.14 -5.03
CA GLY A 361 -9.33 2.32 -4.66
C GLY A 361 -9.01 2.83 -3.25
N LEU A 362 -8.93 4.16 -3.12
CA LEU A 362 -8.78 4.85 -1.83
C LEU A 362 -10.13 5.44 -1.38
N PRO A 363 -10.92 4.72 -0.56
CA PRO A 363 -12.31 5.10 -0.31
C PRO A 363 -12.46 6.38 0.52
N ARG A 364 -13.43 7.20 0.15
CA ARG A 364 -13.81 8.43 0.84
C ARG A 364 -15.32 8.50 0.98
N ILE A 365 -15.79 9.08 2.07
CA ILE A 365 -17.21 9.37 2.27
C ILE A 365 -17.55 10.69 1.60
N VAL A 366 -18.66 10.71 0.86
CA VAL A 366 -19.21 11.92 0.27
C VAL A 366 -19.72 12.84 1.40
N PRO A 367 -19.32 14.13 1.40
CA PRO A 367 -19.67 15.07 2.47
C PRO A 367 -21.18 15.36 2.54
N PRO A 368 -21.65 16.02 3.63
CA PRO A 368 -23.03 16.43 3.78
C PRO A 368 -23.54 17.26 2.59
N GLY A 369 -24.77 16.98 2.14
CA GLY A 369 -25.38 17.61 0.96
C GLY A 369 -25.04 16.95 -0.38
N GLY A 370 -24.19 15.92 -0.40
CA GLY A 370 -23.79 15.21 -1.63
C GLY A 370 -22.74 15.98 -2.44
N ALA A 371 -22.34 15.40 -3.59
CA ALA A 371 -21.36 16.00 -4.47
C ALA A 371 -21.59 15.62 -5.94
N GLU A 372 -21.42 16.58 -6.84
CA GLU A 372 -21.37 16.32 -8.28
C GLU A 372 -19.96 15.93 -8.70
N LEU A 373 -19.76 14.68 -9.10
CA LEU A 373 -18.48 14.06 -9.47
C LEU A 373 -18.51 13.64 -10.94
N ALA A 374 -17.66 14.23 -11.79
CA ALA A 374 -17.61 13.97 -13.23
C ALA A 374 -19.00 13.91 -13.90
N GLY A 375 -19.85 14.90 -13.61
CA GLY A 375 -21.21 15.03 -14.17
C GLY A 375 -22.28 14.12 -13.54
N GLN A 376 -21.96 13.41 -12.44
CA GLN A 376 -22.91 12.56 -11.72
C GLN A 376 -23.07 13.05 -10.27
N PHE A 377 -24.31 13.23 -9.82
CA PHE A 377 -24.56 13.55 -8.41
C PHE A 377 -24.51 12.29 -7.54
N ILE A 378 -23.60 12.28 -6.57
CA ILE A 378 -23.48 11.22 -5.58
C ILE A 378 -24.01 11.77 -4.24
N PRO A 379 -25.00 11.13 -3.60
CA PRO A 379 -25.53 11.61 -2.33
C PRO A 379 -24.53 11.49 -1.18
N GLU A 380 -24.79 12.25 -0.11
CA GLU A 380 -24.02 12.17 1.14
C GLU A 380 -23.99 10.76 1.73
N GLY A 381 -22.92 10.43 2.45
CA GLY A 381 -22.79 9.16 3.18
C GLY A 381 -22.41 7.95 2.31
N PHE A 382 -22.56 8.02 0.99
CA PHE A 382 -22.03 7.02 0.08
C PHE A 382 -20.50 7.07 0.01
N THR A 383 -19.89 5.96 -0.42
CA THR A 383 -18.44 5.87 -0.59
C THR A 383 -18.05 6.08 -2.04
N VAL A 384 -17.03 6.90 -2.26
CA VAL A 384 -16.38 7.06 -3.56
C VAL A 384 -14.94 6.60 -3.47
N THR A 385 -14.47 5.87 -4.47
CA THR A 385 -13.09 5.43 -4.59
C THR A 385 -12.43 6.07 -5.81
N THR A 386 -11.11 6.19 -5.74
CA THR A 386 -10.25 6.53 -6.87
C THR A 386 -9.08 5.57 -6.81
N GLN A 387 -8.77 4.88 -7.89
CA GLN A 387 -7.69 3.92 -7.89
C GLN A 387 -6.52 4.33 -8.77
N ALA A 388 -5.30 4.11 -8.26
CA ALA A 388 -4.08 4.40 -8.99
C ALA A 388 -4.00 3.54 -10.25
N TYR A 389 -4.46 2.28 -10.21
CA TYR A 389 -4.37 1.35 -11.34
C TYR A 389 -4.98 1.91 -12.63
N SER A 390 -6.19 2.49 -12.56
CA SER A 390 -6.88 3.06 -13.72
C SER A 390 -6.24 4.36 -14.19
N LEU A 391 -5.97 5.30 -13.27
CA LEU A 391 -5.36 6.58 -13.62
C LEU A 391 -3.96 6.41 -14.22
N HIS A 392 -3.16 5.50 -13.68
CA HIS A 392 -1.83 5.16 -14.20
C HIS A 392 -1.87 4.48 -15.57
N ARG A 393 -3.04 4.02 -16.02
CA ARG A 393 -3.27 3.35 -17.31
C ARG A 393 -4.19 4.14 -18.23
N ASP A 394 -4.42 5.41 -17.94
CA ASP A 394 -5.11 6.31 -18.85
C ASP A 394 -4.27 6.49 -20.14
N GLU A 395 -4.81 6.05 -21.27
CA GLU A 395 -4.10 6.07 -22.57
C GLU A 395 -3.84 7.49 -23.09
N HIS A 396 -4.64 8.47 -22.68
CA HIS A 396 -4.43 9.87 -23.06
C HIS A 396 -3.25 10.47 -22.31
N ALA A 397 -3.11 10.19 -21.01
CA ALA A 397 -1.98 10.61 -20.21
C ALA A 397 -0.72 9.78 -20.48
N PHE A 398 -0.88 8.47 -20.72
CA PHE A 398 0.22 7.53 -20.90
C PHE A 398 0.01 6.66 -22.15
N PRO A 399 0.47 7.11 -23.33
CA PRO A 399 0.48 6.27 -24.52
C PRO A 399 1.22 4.96 -24.28
N ASP A 400 0.67 3.86 -24.79
CA ASP A 400 1.06 2.48 -24.49
C ASP A 400 1.20 2.25 -22.96
N PRO A 401 0.10 2.38 -22.19
CA PRO A 401 0.18 2.48 -20.73
C PRO A 401 0.73 1.22 -20.05
N TYR A 402 0.61 0.06 -20.69
CA TYR A 402 1.11 -1.21 -20.16
C TYR A 402 2.60 -1.43 -20.43
N ARG A 403 3.23 -0.63 -21.30
CA ARG A 403 4.66 -0.74 -21.60
C ARG A 403 5.47 -0.01 -20.54
N PHE A 404 6.46 -0.70 -19.98
CA PHE A 404 7.49 -0.10 -19.13
C PHE A 404 8.43 0.74 -20.00
N TYR A 405 8.27 2.06 -19.97
CA TYR A 405 8.98 3.00 -20.85
C TYR A 405 9.44 4.25 -20.07
N PRO A 406 10.62 4.23 -19.42
CA PRO A 406 11.12 5.35 -18.61
C PRO A 406 11.21 6.68 -19.36
N GLU A 407 11.56 6.68 -20.64
CA GLU A 407 11.73 7.90 -21.44
C GLU A 407 10.42 8.68 -21.61
N ARG A 408 9.25 8.12 -21.28
CA ARG A 408 7.99 8.90 -21.24
C ARG A 408 8.07 10.09 -20.29
N TRP A 409 8.94 10.02 -19.28
CA TRP A 409 9.11 11.06 -18.27
C TRP A 409 9.99 12.23 -18.75
N GLU A 410 10.58 12.15 -19.95
CA GLU A 410 11.36 13.24 -20.55
C GLU A 410 10.51 14.49 -20.77
N ASN A 411 9.29 14.33 -21.28
CA ASN A 411 8.36 15.41 -21.58
C ASN A 411 7.09 15.28 -20.72
N THR A 412 7.25 15.37 -19.40
CA THR A 412 6.13 15.18 -18.46
C THR A 412 5.06 16.27 -18.63
N THR A 413 3.86 15.89 -19.08
CA THR A 413 2.71 16.80 -19.24
C THR A 413 1.96 17.04 -17.93
N GLN A 414 0.97 17.95 -17.93
CA GLN A 414 0.14 18.17 -16.75
C GLN A 414 -0.82 16.99 -16.52
N GLU A 415 -1.36 16.42 -17.59
CA GLU A 415 -2.26 15.27 -17.58
C GLU A 415 -1.56 14.04 -16.95
N MET A 416 -0.29 13.81 -17.31
CA MET A 416 0.54 12.78 -16.67
C MET A 416 0.63 12.99 -15.16
N LYS A 417 0.88 14.23 -14.71
CA LYS A 417 0.98 14.54 -13.28
C LYS A 417 -0.37 14.33 -12.58
N ASP A 418 -1.46 14.69 -13.24
CA ASP A 418 -2.80 14.59 -12.69
C ASP A 418 -3.25 13.14 -12.51
N CYS A 419 -2.82 12.26 -13.41
CA CYS A 419 -3.02 10.81 -13.32
C CYS A 419 -2.04 10.12 -12.37
N THR A 420 -0.88 10.70 -12.08
CA THR A 420 0.17 10.05 -11.28
C THR A 420 -0.09 10.15 -9.77
N MET A 421 -0.75 9.13 -9.21
CA MET A 421 -1.03 9.02 -7.77
C MET A 421 -0.40 7.83 -7.01
N PRO A 422 0.89 7.48 -7.18
CA PRO A 422 1.51 6.31 -6.53
C PRO A 422 1.57 6.40 -4.99
N PHE A 423 1.39 7.60 -4.46
CA PHE A 423 1.42 7.88 -3.01
C PHE A 423 0.08 8.42 -2.50
N GLY A 424 -1.01 8.23 -3.26
CA GLY A 424 -2.30 8.88 -3.02
C GLY A 424 -2.26 10.40 -3.28
N GLY A 425 -3.20 11.14 -2.69
CA GLY A 425 -3.35 12.57 -2.95
C GLY A 425 -3.67 13.44 -1.73
N GLY A 426 -3.44 14.74 -1.89
CA GLY A 426 -3.85 15.83 -1.01
C GLY A 426 -3.56 15.63 0.48
N ALA A 427 -4.57 15.86 1.33
CA ALA A 427 -4.41 15.90 2.80
C ALA A 427 -3.87 14.59 3.39
N ARG A 428 -4.13 13.47 2.71
CA ARG A 428 -3.83 12.11 3.14
C ARG A 428 -2.71 11.44 2.31
N THR A 429 -1.95 12.23 1.54
CA THR A 429 -0.77 11.75 0.79
C THR A 429 0.19 10.98 1.71
N CYS A 430 0.75 9.88 1.20
CA CYS A 430 1.67 9.00 1.90
C CYS A 430 2.79 9.79 2.60
N LEU A 431 2.95 9.52 3.89
CA LEU A 431 3.97 10.11 4.73
C LEU A 431 5.37 9.57 4.39
N GLY A 432 5.47 8.29 4.03
CA GLY A 432 6.71 7.59 3.70
C GLY A 432 7.24 7.83 2.28
N ARG A 433 6.60 8.69 1.45
CA ARG A 433 6.97 8.85 0.03
C ARG A 433 8.44 9.22 -0.20
N HIS A 434 9.03 9.99 0.72
CA HIS A 434 10.42 10.43 0.59
C HIS A 434 11.38 9.28 0.91
N LEU A 435 11.08 8.49 1.95
CA LEU A 435 11.83 7.29 2.30
C LEU A 435 11.77 6.25 1.17
N ALA A 436 10.58 5.97 0.64
CA ALA A 436 10.41 5.05 -0.48
C ALA A 436 11.26 5.47 -1.71
N ARG A 437 11.27 6.77 -2.05
CA ARG A 437 12.11 7.28 -3.14
C ARG A 437 13.61 7.20 -2.84
N ILE A 438 14.02 7.39 -1.58
CA ILE A 438 15.41 7.17 -1.15
C ILE A 438 15.81 5.72 -1.40
N GLU A 439 15.02 4.78 -0.87
CA GLU A 439 15.29 3.34 -1.00
C GLU A 439 15.32 2.89 -2.46
N LEU A 440 14.34 3.31 -3.27
CA LEU A 440 14.28 2.95 -4.70
C LEU A 440 15.50 3.47 -5.48
N ARG A 441 15.95 4.71 -5.24
CA ARG A 441 17.15 5.25 -5.89
C ARG A 441 18.42 4.53 -5.44
N LEU A 442 18.54 4.28 -4.13
CA LEU A 442 19.70 3.57 -3.57
C LEU A 442 19.79 2.15 -4.11
N ILE A 443 18.70 1.39 -4.13
CA ILE A 443 18.68 0.06 -4.73
C ILE A 443 19.02 0.13 -6.22
N THR A 444 18.40 1.03 -6.98
CA THR A 444 18.68 1.17 -8.42
C THR A 444 20.19 1.38 -8.65
N ALA A 445 20.80 2.37 -8.00
CA ALA A 445 22.21 2.66 -8.22
C ALA A 445 23.13 1.55 -7.70
N ARG A 446 22.92 1.09 -6.46
CA ARG A 446 23.84 0.15 -5.81
C ARG A 446 23.73 -1.26 -6.37
N PHE A 447 22.51 -1.74 -6.66
CA PHE A 447 22.30 -3.07 -7.23
C PHE A 447 22.94 -3.18 -8.62
N PHE A 448 22.64 -2.24 -9.52
CA PHE A 448 23.14 -2.31 -10.90
C PHE A 448 24.63 -2.00 -11.01
N LYS A 449 25.22 -1.13 -10.17
CA LYS A 449 26.69 -1.00 -10.10
C LYS A 449 27.36 -2.25 -9.53
N ALA A 450 26.73 -2.95 -8.58
CA ALA A 450 27.28 -4.19 -8.02
C ALA A 450 27.15 -5.38 -8.99
N PHE A 451 26.10 -5.40 -9.81
CA PHE A 451 25.73 -6.51 -10.69
C PHE A 451 25.38 -6.03 -12.11
N PRO A 452 26.34 -5.50 -12.87
CA PRO A 452 26.07 -4.87 -14.18
C PRO A 452 25.48 -5.84 -15.22
N LYS A 453 25.79 -7.14 -15.14
CA LYS A 453 25.19 -8.16 -16.02
C LYS A 453 24.08 -8.97 -15.35
N ALA A 454 23.46 -8.43 -14.30
CA ALA A 454 22.25 -9.03 -13.72
C ALA A 454 21.19 -9.29 -14.81
N VAL A 455 20.63 -10.51 -14.81
CA VAL A 455 19.58 -10.96 -15.72
C VAL A 455 18.56 -11.80 -14.97
N VAL A 456 17.31 -11.81 -15.44
CA VAL A 456 16.28 -12.69 -14.89
C VAL A 456 16.70 -14.14 -15.08
N SER A 457 16.62 -14.93 -14.01
CA SER A 457 16.98 -16.35 -14.00
C SER A 457 15.74 -17.20 -14.25
N ASN A 458 15.92 -18.31 -14.97
CA ASN A 458 14.91 -19.36 -15.13
C ASN A 458 15.13 -20.53 -14.16
N LEU A 459 16.01 -20.36 -13.18
CA LEU A 459 16.29 -21.37 -12.16
C LEU A 459 14.99 -21.74 -11.43
N GLU A 460 14.85 -23.02 -11.04
CA GLU A 460 13.65 -23.54 -10.36
C GLU A 460 12.33 -23.24 -11.10
N GLY A 461 12.41 -23.14 -12.44
CA GLY A 461 11.25 -22.90 -13.30
C GLY A 461 10.64 -21.51 -13.14
N MET A 462 11.36 -20.53 -12.59
CA MET A 462 10.89 -19.14 -12.59
C MET A 462 10.66 -18.67 -14.04
N CYS A 463 9.54 -18.01 -14.28
CA CYS A 463 9.17 -17.43 -15.55
C CYS A 463 8.41 -16.11 -15.36
N ASP A 464 7.97 -15.50 -16.46
CA ASP A 464 7.25 -14.22 -16.41
C ASP A 464 5.91 -14.32 -15.67
N LYS A 465 5.29 -15.52 -15.61
CA LYS A 465 4.06 -15.73 -14.86
C LYS A 465 4.24 -15.49 -13.37
N ASP A 466 5.41 -15.81 -12.80
CA ASP A 466 5.73 -15.55 -11.40
C ASP A 466 5.73 -14.04 -11.07
N MET A 467 5.89 -13.22 -12.10
CA MET A 467 5.96 -11.76 -12.03
C MET A 467 4.70 -11.08 -12.56
N GLU A 468 3.67 -11.83 -12.92
CA GLU A 468 2.35 -11.27 -13.17
C GLU A 468 1.82 -10.64 -11.87
N PRO A 469 1.35 -9.38 -11.90
CA PRO A 469 0.85 -8.72 -10.71
C PRO A 469 -0.41 -9.40 -10.15
N ALA A 470 -0.32 -9.92 -8.92
CA ALA A 470 -1.49 -10.22 -8.12
C ALA A 470 -1.97 -8.92 -7.44
N LEU A 471 -3.16 -8.46 -7.80
CA LEU A 471 -3.71 -7.15 -7.41
C LEU A 471 -4.65 -7.29 -6.21
N HIS A 472 -4.08 -7.59 -5.04
CA HIS A 472 -4.78 -7.46 -3.76
C HIS A 472 -4.88 -5.98 -3.35
N PHE A 473 -5.04 -5.71 -2.05
CA PHE A 473 -4.85 -4.35 -1.52
C PHE A 473 -3.43 -3.82 -1.84
N LEU A 474 -2.43 -4.72 -1.75
CA LEU A 474 -1.08 -4.49 -2.24
C LEU A 474 -0.85 -5.26 -3.54
N MET A 475 -0.08 -4.68 -4.44
CA MET A 475 0.46 -5.39 -5.59
C MET A 475 1.66 -6.24 -5.16
N VAL A 476 1.62 -7.53 -5.49
CA VAL A 476 2.73 -8.47 -5.25
C VAL A 476 2.99 -9.31 -6.51
N PRO A 477 4.20 -9.85 -6.71
CA PRO A 477 4.43 -10.90 -7.70
C PRO A 477 3.62 -12.16 -7.35
N SER A 478 2.87 -12.71 -8.30
CA SER A 478 2.03 -13.90 -8.09
C SER A 478 2.83 -15.14 -7.65
N GLY A 479 4.08 -15.28 -8.10
CA GLY A 479 4.98 -16.38 -7.73
C GLY A 479 5.69 -16.17 -6.39
N HIS A 480 5.52 -15.00 -5.75
CA HIS A 480 6.17 -14.63 -4.48
C HIS A 480 7.70 -14.79 -4.46
N ARG A 481 8.34 -14.75 -5.63
CA ARG A 481 9.78 -14.91 -5.82
C ARG A 481 10.25 -14.09 -7.00
N CYS A 482 11.51 -13.67 -6.99
CA CYS A 482 12.14 -13.09 -8.17
C CYS A 482 13.62 -13.48 -8.18
N LEU A 483 13.97 -14.41 -9.06
CA LEU A 483 15.33 -14.94 -9.17
C LEU A 483 16.12 -14.15 -10.21
N ILE A 484 17.21 -13.53 -9.76
CA ILE A 484 18.14 -12.82 -10.62
C ILE A 484 19.47 -13.56 -10.60
N LYS A 485 19.96 -13.91 -11.78
CA LYS A 485 21.31 -14.42 -11.97
C LYS A 485 22.26 -13.22 -12.02
N LEU A 486 23.25 -13.23 -11.14
CA LEU A 486 24.28 -12.21 -11.06
C LEU A 486 25.59 -12.77 -11.64
N ASP A 487 26.50 -11.88 -12.03
CA ASP A 487 27.87 -12.29 -12.32
C ASP A 487 28.51 -12.93 -11.07
N GLY A 488 29.22 -14.04 -11.28
CA GLY A 488 29.79 -14.89 -10.22
C GLY A 488 30.82 -14.20 -9.35
#